data_AF-A0A924J3K0-F1
#
_entry.id   AF-A0A924J3K0-F1
#
_cell.length_a   1.000
_cell.length_b   1.000
_cell.length_c   1.000
_cell.angle_alpha   90.00
_cell.angle_beta   90.00
_cell.angle_gamma   90.00
#
_symmetry.space_group_name_H-M   'P 1'
#
loop_
_entity.id
_entity.type
_entity.pdbx_description
1 polymer ?
#
loop_
_entity_poly.entity_id
_entity_poly.type
_entity_poly.pdbx_seq_one_letter_code
_entity_poly.pdbx_strand_id
1 'polypeptide(L)'
;MLAAAALIALAWANLDFGSYDQFWHTSLHLEVGSWSLDDSLRHVVNDGLMVLFFFVIGLEIKRELIVGELRDRRAALLPLFAAVGGMVIPALVYLSITRGHAGTHGWGIPMATDIAFAMGVLALLGSRVPAPLKVLLLAIAVIDDIG
;
A
#
# COMPACT_ATOMS: atom_id res chain seq x y z
N MET A 1 -2.53 -16.03 -3.15
CA MET A 1 -3.93 -15.62 -2.87
C MET A 1 -4.24 -14.22 -3.38
N LEU A 2 -3.42 -13.19 -3.10
CA LEU A 2 -3.67 -11.80 -3.54
C LEU A 2 -3.93 -11.68 -5.06
N ALA A 3 -3.07 -12.26 -5.89
CA ALA A 3 -3.26 -12.26 -7.35
C ALA A 3 -4.57 -12.94 -7.78
N ALA A 4 -4.97 -14.02 -7.11
CA ALA A 4 -6.23 -14.71 -7.40
C ALA A 4 -7.45 -13.84 -7.01
N ALA A 5 -7.40 -13.15 -5.86
CA ALA A 5 -8.44 -12.22 -5.45
C ALA A 5 -8.58 -11.06 -6.45
N ALA A 6 -7.47 -10.50 -6.93
CA ALA A 6 -7.48 -9.46 -7.96
C ALA A 6 -8.10 -9.96 -9.27
N LEU A 7 -7.76 -11.18 -9.71
CA LEU A 7 -8.35 -11.79 -10.91
C LEU A 7 -9.86 -12.04 -10.76
N ILE A 8 -10.30 -12.50 -9.59
CA ILE A 8 -11.73 -12.69 -9.29
C ILE A 8 -12.47 -11.35 -9.30
N ALA A 9 -11.92 -10.31 -8.68
CA ALA A 9 -12.49 -8.97 -8.68
C ALA A 9 -12.57 -8.41 -10.11
N LEU A 10 -11.51 -8.58 -10.91
CA LEU A 10 -11.49 -8.17 -12.31
C LEU A 10 -12.55 -8.92 -13.13
N ALA A 11 -12.67 -10.23 -12.94
CA ALA A 11 -13.68 -11.03 -13.62
C ALA A 11 -15.10 -10.55 -13.25
N TRP A 12 -15.38 -10.36 -11.96
CA TRP A 12 -16.69 -9.87 -11.50
C TRP A 12 -17.01 -8.49 -12.07
N ALA A 13 -16.07 -7.55 -12.02
CA ALA A 13 -16.26 -6.19 -12.54
C ALA A 13 -16.53 -6.12 -14.06
N ASN A 14 -16.10 -7.13 -14.84
CA ASN A 14 -16.27 -7.18 -16.29
C ASN A 14 -17.42 -8.09 -16.76
N LEU A 15 -17.86 -9.06 -15.95
CA LEU A 15 -18.93 -9.98 -16.31
C LEU A 15 -20.32 -9.36 -16.13
N ASP A 16 -20.48 -8.51 -15.13
CA ASP A 16 -21.75 -7.86 -14.82
C ASP A 16 -21.54 -6.37 -14.60
N PHE A 17 -21.88 -5.60 -15.64
CA PHE A 17 -21.68 -4.16 -15.71
C PHE A 17 -22.63 -3.44 -14.74
N GLY A 18 -22.23 -3.36 -13.49
CA GLY A 18 -22.91 -2.55 -12.47
C GLY A 18 -23.03 -3.23 -11.12
N SER A 19 -23.11 -4.56 -11.02
CA SER A 19 -23.29 -5.21 -9.71
C SER A 19 -22.08 -5.07 -8.80
N TYR A 20 -20.87 -5.12 -9.37
CA TYR A 20 -19.64 -4.86 -8.62
C TYR A 20 -19.65 -3.43 -8.03
N ASP A 21 -20.01 -2.45 -8.86
CA ASP A 21 -20.01 -1.04 -8.45
C ASP A 21 -21.12 -0.75 -7.43
N GLN A 22 -22.33 -1.26 -7.65
CA GLN A 22 -23.46 -1.15 -6.73
C GLN A 22 -23.16 -1.80 -5.38
N PHE A 23 -22.53 -2.99 -5.38
CA PHE A 23 -22.13 -3.67 -4.15
C PHE A 23 -21.21 -2.77 -3.31
N TRP A 24 -20.18 -2.20 -3.92
CA TRP A 24 -19.22 -1.34 -3.21
C TRP A 24 -19.76 0.03 -2.81
N HIS A 25 -20.76 0.55 -3.54
CA HIS A 25 -21.46 1.80 -3.21
C HIS A 25 -22.66 1.60 -2.27
N THR A 26 -22.87 0.41 -1.72
CA THR A 26 -23.91 0.18 -0.72
C THR A 26 -23.68 1.09 0.50
N SER A 27 -24.63 1.98 0.80
CA SER A 27 -24.53 2.88 1.95
C SER A 27 -24.66 2.11 3.27
N LEU A 28 -23.69 2.32 4.15
CA LEU A 28 -23.69 1.86 5.53
C LEU A 28 -23.99 3.07 6.42
N HIS A 29 -25.17 3.03 7.04
CA HIS A 29 -25.57 4.00 8.06
C HIS A 29 -25.51 3.29 9.42
N LEU A 30 -24.64 3.76 10.31
CA LEU A 30 -24.51 3.22 11.66
C LEU A 30 -24.67 4.35 12.67
N GLU A 31 -25.70 4.26 13.50
CA GLU A 31 -26.02 5.27 14.51
C GLU A 31 -25.91 4.66 15.92
N VAL A 32 -25.11 5.30 16.78
CA VAL A 32 -24.93 4.92 18.19
C VAL A 32 -25.06 6.17 19.05
N GLY A 33 -26.24 6.39 19.63
CA GLY A 33 -26.53 7.59 20.41
C GLY A 33 -26.51 8.84 19.52
N SER A 34 -25.63 9.81 19.81
CA SER A 34 -25.44 11.00 18.98
C SER A 34 -24.37 10.84 17.89
N TRP A 35 -23.73 9.67 17.80
CA TRP A 35 -22.73 9.39 16.77
C TRP A 35 -23.41 8.73 15.56
N SER A 36 -23.17 9.27 14.37
CA SER A 36 -23.61 8.68 13.10
C SER A 36 -22.43 8.55 12.16
N LEU A 37 -22.35 7.39 11.50
CA LEU A 37 -21.45 7.12 10.40
C LEU A 37 -22.32 6.89 9.16
N ASP A 38 -22.07 7.66 8.11
CA ASP A 38 -22.73 7.57 6.82
C ASP A 38 -21.64 7.45 5.76
N ASP A 39 -21.36 6.23 5.33
CA ASP A 39 -20.31 5.99 4.34
C ASP A 39 -20.61 4.78 3.46
N SER A 40 -19.93 4.69 2.33
CA SER A 40 -20.02 3.54 1.42
C SER A 40 -19.35 2.30 2.02
N LEU A 41 -19.84 1.11 1.65
CA LEU A 41 -19.20 -0.16 1.99
C LEU A 41 -17.71 -0.17 1.62
N ARG A 42 -17.38 0.41 0.47
CA ARG A 42 -15.99 0.55 0.02
C ARG A 42 -15.13 1.34 1.02
N HIS A 43 -15.60 2.48 1.49
CA HIS A 43 -14.85 3.29 2.46
C HIS A 43 -14.68 2.57 3.78
N VAL A 44 -15.77 2.01 4.34
CA VAL A 44 -15.70 1.29 5.63
C VAL A 44 -14.74 0.11 5.57
N VAL A 45 -14.78 -0.67 4.48
CA VAL A 45 -13.87 -1.80 4.30
C VAL A 45 -12.44 -1.33 4.07
N ASN A 46 -12.24 -0.29 3.25
CA ASN A 46 -10.90 0.26 3.01
C ASN A 46 -10.29 0.78 4.30
N ASP A 47 -10.99 1.63 5.03
CA ASP A 47 -10.48 2.22 6.27
C ASP A 47 -10.24 1.14 7.34
N GLY A 48 -11.19 0.20 7.51
CA GLY A 48 -11.03 -0.90 8.46
C GLY A 48 -9.83 -1.81 8.15
N LEU A 49 -9.66 -2.22 6.88
CA LEU A 49 -8.55 -3.06 6.47
C LEU A 49 -7.22 -2.31 6.48
N MET A 50 -7.20 -1.05 6.05
CA MET A 50 -6.00 -0.21 6.05
C MET A 50 -5.53 0.09 7.48
N VAL A 51 -6.44 0.28 8.45
CA VAL A 51 -6.08 0.41 9.87
C VAL A 51 -5.36 -0.84 10.37
N LEU A 52 -5.88 -2.04 10.06
CA LEU A 52 -5.22 -3.29 10.44
C LEU A 52 -3.88 -3.47 9.73
N PHE A 53 -3.82 -3.14 8.44
CA PHE A 53 -2.59 -3.20 7.65
C PHE A 53 -1.51 -2.29 8.22
N PHE A 54 -1.80 -1.00 8.39
CA PHE A 54 -0.86 -0.04 8.95
C PHE A 54 -0.50 -0.30 10.41
N PHE A 55 -1.39 -0.92 11.18
CA PHE A 55 -1.05 -1.39 12.52
C PHE A 55 0.07 -2.44 12.49
N VAL A 56 -0.05 -3.44 11.61
CA VAL A 56 1.00 -4.47 11.43
C VAL A 56 2.29 -3.85 10.90
N ILE A 57 2.20 -2.96 9.91
CA ILE A 57 3.36 -2.24 9.36
C ILE A 57 4.04 -1.40 10.45
N GLY A 58 3.27 -0.70 11.29
CA GLY A 58 3.80 0.08 12.41
C GLY A 58 4.54 -0.77 13.44
N LEU A 59 4.03 -1.97 13.74
CA LEU A 59 4.73 -2.94 14.59
C LEU A 59 6.01 -3.46 13.94
N GLU A 60 5.99 -3.70 12.64
CA GLU A 60 7.14 -4.15 11.85
C GLU A 60 8.27 -3.12 11.88
N ILE A 61 7.95 -1.84 11.62
CA ILE A 61 8.91 -0.73 11.70
C ILE A 61 9.50 -0.63 13.09
N LYS A 62 8.65 -0.67 14.11
CA LYS A 62 9.11 -0.61 15.49
C LYS A 62 10.08 -1.76 15.79
N ARG A 63 9.81 -2.97 15.29
CA ARG A 63 10.71 -4.12 15.42
C ARG A 63 12.04 -3.86 14.71
N GLU A 64 12.01 -3.39 13.46
CA GLU A 64 13.20 -3.10 12.67
C GLU A 64 14.09 -2.01 13.30
N LEU A 65 13.49 -0.99 13.90
CA LEU A 65 14.20 0.08 14.59
C LEU A 65 14.86 -0.37 15.90
N ILE A 66 14.27 -1.34 16.62
CA ILE A 66 14.76 -1.78 17.94
C ILE A 66 15.77 -2.93 17.81
N VAL A 67 15.49 -3.91 16.95
CA VAL A 67 16.26 -5.17 16.87
C VAL A 67 16.67 -5.56 15.45
N GLY A 68 16.18 -4.87 14.42
CA GLY A 68 16.46 -5.20 13.03
C GLY A 68 17.58 -4.38 12.38
N GLU A 69 17.59 -4.37 11.05
CA GLU A 69 18.64 -3.75 10.23
C GLU A 69 18.60 -2.22 10.30
N LEU A 70 17.43 -1.63 10.61
CA LEU A 70 17.26 -0.18 10.76
C LEU A 70 17.79 0.36 12.10
N ARG A 71 18.19 -0.52 13.03
CA ARG A 71 18.76 -0.11 14.32
C ARG A 71 20.11 0.59 14.17
N ASP A 72 20.96 0.10 13.26
CA ASP A 72 22.22 0.79 12.95
C ASP A 72 21.93 1.92 11.98
N ARG A 73 22.19 3.16 12.43
CA ARG A 73 22.01 4.35 11.62
C ARG A 73 22.74 4.26 10.29
N ARG A 74 23.94 3.67 10.25
CA ARG A 74 24.71 3.56 8.99
C ARG A 74 24.06 2.59 8.01
N ALA A 75 23.57 1.46 8.49
CA ALA A 75 22.85 0.48 7.68
C ALA A 75 21.49 1.03 7.20
N ALA A 76 20.79 1.80 8.04
CA ALA A 76 19.50 2.40 7.73
C ALA A 76 19.55 3.49 6.65
N LEU A 77 20.70 4.13 6.42
CA LEU A 77 20.83 5.19 5.40
C LEU A 77 20.56 4.68 3.98
N LEU A 78 21.03 3.48 3.65
CA LEU A 78 20.87 2.94 2.30
C LEU A 78 19.38 2.69 1.95
N PRO A 79 18.59 1.94 2.75
CA PRO A 79 17.15 1.80 2.54
C PRO A 79 16.42 3.14 2.55
N LEU A 80 16.79 4.06 3.45
CA LEU A 80 16.14 5.36 3.55
C LEU A 80 16.32 6.21 2.29
N PHE A 81 17.55 6.34 1.79
CA PHE A 81 17.78 7.10 0.56
C PHE A 81 17.20 6.40 -0.67
N ALA A 82 17.19 5.06 -0.70
CA ALA A 82 16.54 4.30 -1.76
C ALA A 82 15.02 4.54 -1.78
N ALA A 83 14.36 4.51 -0.63
CA ALA A 83 12.94 4.82 -0.47
C ALA A 83 12.62 6.27 -0.84
N VAL A 84 13.33 7.24 -0.27
CA VAL A 84 13.13 8.67 -0.60
C VAL A 84 13.31 8.94 -2.10
N GLY A 85 14.33 8.33 -2.73
CA GLY A 85 14.49 8.40 -4.19
C GLY A 85 13.34 7.72 -4.94
N GLY A 86 12.92 6.56 -4.46
CA GLY A 86 11.77 5.79 -4.95
C GLY A 86 10.44 6.51 -4.83
N MET A 87 10.29 7.44 -3.89
CA MET A 87 9.07 8.25 -3.74
C MET A 87 9.14 9.55 -4.55
N VAL A 88 10.24 10.30 -4.41
CA VAL A 88 10.37 11.64 -4.99
C VAL A 88 10.40 11.59 -6.52
N ILE A 89 11.10 10.61 -7.11
CA ILE A 89 11.24 10.54 -8.56
C ILE A 89 9.89 10.25 -9.24
N PRO A 90 9.11 9.21 -8.86
CA PRO A 90 7.81 8.95 -9.47
C PRO A 90 6.80 10.07 -9.23
N ALA A 91 6.78 10.68 -8.04
CA ALA A 91 5.92 11.81 -7.74
C ALA A 91 6.21 13.01 -8.65
N LEU A 92 7.49 13.37 -8.84
CA LEU A 92 7.89 14.47 -9.72
C LEU A 92 7.58 14.17 -11.19
N VAL A 93 7.82 12.94 -11.64
CA VAL A 93 7.46 12.51 -13.00
C VAL A 93 5.95 12.65 -13.21
N TYR A 94 5.13 12.15 -12.28
CA TYR A 94 3.67 12.27 -12.36
C TYR A 94 3.19 13.71 -12.37
N LEU A 95 3.72 14.56 -11.47
CA LEU A 95 3.38 15.98 -11.40
C LEU A 95 3.78 16.73 -12.68
N SER A 96 4.91 16.36 -13.29
CA SER A 96 5.35 16.98 -14.56
C SER A 96 4.37 16.69 -15.71
N ILE A 97 3.76 15.51 -15.72
CA ILE A 97 2.81 15.07 -16.74
C ILE A 97 1.40 15.61 -16.46
N THR A 98 0.97 15.58 -15.20
CA THR A 98 -0.41 15.92 -14.81
C THR A 98 -0.63 17.41 -14.52
N ARG A 99 0.43 18.23 -14.61
CA ARG A 99 0.36 19.67 -14.33
C ARG A 99 -0.81 20.34 -15.07
N GLY A 100 -1.68 21.02 -14.33
CA GLY A 100 -2.84 21.72 -14.88
C GLY A 100 -4.06 20.83 -15.19
N HIS A 101 -3.99 19.53 -14.89
CA HIS A 101 -5.11 18.61 -15.01
C HIS A 101 -5.73 18.33 -13.63
N ALA A 102 -7.00 17.93 -13.63
CA ALA A 102 -7.74 17.59 -12.41
C ALA A 102 -6.99 16.55 -11.55
N GLY A 103 -6.27 15.61 -12.17
CA GLY A 103 -5.53 14.53 -11.49
C GLY A 103 -4.28 14.95 -10.71
N THR A 104 -3.89 16.23 -10.68
CA THR A 104 -2.65 16.67 -10.00
C THR A 104 -2.60 16.28 -8.51
N HIS A 105 -3.76 16.14 -7.86
CA HIS A 105 -3.86 15.72 -6.46
C HIS A 105 -3.45 14.25 -6.22
N GLY A 106 -3.40 13.42 -7.26
CA GLY A 106 -3.03 12.01 -7.20
C GLY A 106 -1.52 11.74 -7.22
N TRP A 107 -0.68 12.72 -6.86
CA TRP A 107 0.78 12.61 -6.96
C TRP A 107 1.41 11.53 -6.07
N GLY A 108 0.72 11.12 -5.00
CA GLY A 108 1.13 10.02 -4.13
C GLY A 108 0.79 8.62 -4.67
N ILE A 109 -0.08 8.50 -5.66
CA ILE A 109 -0.42 7.20 -6.28
C ILE A 109 0.81 6.45 -6.83
N PRO A 110 1.72 7.08 -7.61
CA PRO A 110 2.88 6.39 -8.19
C PRO A 110 4.02 6.10 -7.20
N MET A 111 3.95 6.60 -5.96
CA MET A 111 5.01 6.39 -4.96
C MET A 111 4.82 5.12 -4.14
N ALA A 112 3.57 4.64 -4.00
CA ALA A 112 3.24 3.50 -3.15
C ALA A 112 3.69 2.18 -3.78
N THR A 113 4.24 1.28 -2.96
CA THR A 113 4.72 -0.04 -3.39
C THR A 113 4.00 -1.15 -2.61
N ASP A 114 3.21 -1.99 -3.29
CA ASP A 114 2.56 -3.15 -2.64
C ASP A 114 3.60 -4.19 -2.18
N ILE A 115 3.91 -4.14 -0.89
CA ILE A 115 4.88 -5.01 -0.23
C ILE A 115 4.50 -6.50 -0.31
N ALA A 116 3.21 -6.83 -0.22
CA ALA A 116 2.74 -8.20 -0.23
C ALA A 116 2.92 -8.82 -1.62
N PHE A 117 2.66 -8.04 -2.67
CA PHE A 117 2.92 -8.46 -4.03
C PHE A 117 4.42 -8.57 -4.32
N ALA A 118 5.21 -7.55 -3.95
CA ALA A 118 6.65 -7.53 -4.18
C ALA A 118 7.36 -8.72 -3.49
N MET A 119 7.03 -8.98 -2.23
CA MET A 119 7.54 -10.15 -1.49
C MET A 119 7.02 -11.47 -2.05
N GLY A 120 5.78 -11.51 -2.53
CA GLY A 120 5.22 -12.67 -3.22
C GLY A 120 6.00 -13.04 -4.48
N VAL A 121 6.38 -12.06 -5.29
CA VAL A 121 7.22 -12.28 -6.49
C VAL A 121 8.64 -12.73 -6.10
N LEU A 122 9.25 -12.12 -5.08
CA LEU A 122 10.56 -12.58 -4.58
C LEU A 122 10.53 -14.02 -4.07
N ALA A 123 9.41 -14.45 -3.46
CA ALA A 123 9.23 -15.82 -3.00
C ALA A 123 9.19 -16.82 -4.18
N LEU A 124 8.61 -16.43 -5.33
CA LEU A 124 8.60 -17.26 -6.55
C LEU A 124 10.00 -17.47 -7.14
N LEU A 125 10.90 -16.50 -6.98
CA LEU A 125 12.31 -16.62 -7.36
C LEU A 125 13.11 -17.55 -6.42
N GLY A 126 12.52 -17.96 -5.29
CA GLY A 126 13.02 -18.99 -4.40
C GLY A 126 14.37 -18.64 -3.75
N SER A 127 15.32 -19.56 -3.85
CA SER A 127 16.66 -19.45 -3.27
C SER A 127 17.61 -18.53 -4.05
N ARG A 128 17.21 -18.03 -5.22
CA ARG A 128 18.05 -17.14 -6.05
C ARG A 128 18.17 -15.74 -5.47
N VAL A 129 17.28 -15.35 -4.57
CA VAL A 129 17.25 -14.01 -3.95
C VAL A 129 17.90 -14.08 -2.57
N PRO A 130 19.02 -13.36 -2.35
CA PRO A 130 19.67 -13.29 -1.05
C PRO A 130 18.74 -12.74 0.04
N ALA A 131 18.86 -13.26 1.26
CA ALA A 131 18.09 -12.78 2.41
C ALA A 131 18.24 -11.26 2.66
N PRO A 132 19.43 -10.64 2.55
CA PRO A 132 19.58 -9.19 2.74
C PRO A 132 18.75 -8.36 1.75
N LEU A 133 18.53 -8.88 0.54
CA LEU A 133 17.77 -8.18 -0.50
C LEU A 133 16.27 -8.16 -0.19
N LYS A 134 15.76 -9.22 0.45
CA LYS A 134 14.38 -9.29 0.96
C LYS A 134 14.16 -8.29 2.09
N VAL A 135 15.14 -8.17 2.99
CA VAL A 135 15.09 -7.21 4.11
C VAL A 135 15.20 -5.77 3.60
N LEU A 136 16.08 -5.51 2.64
CA LEU A 136 16.18 -4.20 1.99
C LEU A 136 14.87 -3.80 1.31
N LEU A 137 14.25 -4.71 0.55
CA LEU A 137 12.99 -4.43 -0.13
C LEU A 137 11.83 -4.22 0.85
N LEU A 138 11.78 -5.03 1.92
CA LEU A 138 10.83 -4.85 3.02
C LEU A 138 10.98 -3.45 3.63
N ALA A 139 12.21 -3.01 3.93
CA ALA A 139 12.46 -1.70 4.51
C ALA A 139 12.06 -0.55 3.56
N ILE A 140 12.35 -0.66 2.27
CA ILE A 140 11.96 0.35 1.27
C ILE A 140 10.43 0.46 1.18
N ALA A 141 9.74 -0.67 0.96
CA ALA A 141 8.29 -0.68 0.79
C ALA A 141 7.55 -0.16 2.03
N VAL A 142 8.05 -0.50 3.22
CA VAL A 142 7.50 -0.01 4.49
C VAL A 142 7.67 1.51 4.65
N ILE A 143 8.78 2.08 4.19
CA ILE A 143 9.00 3.54 4.24
C ILE A 143 8.10 4.23 3.20
N ASP A 144 8.03 3.70 1.99
CA ASP A 144 7.20 4.24 0.89
C ASP A 144 5.70 4.22 1.23
N ASP A 145 5.21 3.21 1.95
CA ASP A 145 3.80 3.11 2.37
C ASP A 145 3.42 4.12 3.46
N ILE A 146 4.39 4.61 4.26
CA ILE A 146 4.15 5.57 5.35
C ILE A 146 4.36 7.02 4.93
N GLY A 147 5.35 7.29 4.08
CA GLY A 147 5.76 8.64 3.73
C GLY A 147 4.72 9.37 2.88
#